data_AF-A0A962IBX0-F1
#
_entry.id   AF-A0A962IBX0-F1
#
_cell.length_a   1.000
_cell.length_b   1.000
_cell.length_c   1.000
_cell.angle_alpha   90.00
_cell.angle_beta   90.00
_cell.angle_gamma   90.00
#
_symmetry.space_group_name_H-M   'P 1'
#
loop_
_entity.id
_entity.type
_entity.pdbx_description
1 polymer ?
#
loop_
_entity_poly.entity_id
_entity_poly.type
_entity_poly.pdbx_seq_one_letter_code
_entity_poly.pdbx_strand_id
1 'polypeptide(L)'
;HKNILMNVSLNLRAIISQRLVTGKDGKRLPAIEILLNTPMIRDLIRRGQIHEMKEAMDRSLADGMQTFDQSLFSLYKEGKIELEEALRKADSRDGLALKIRLSEGGSEDHDPYFDGTY
;
A
#
# COMPACT_ATOMS: atom_id res chain seq x y z
N HIS A 1 -15.06 -24.18 11.99
CA HIS A 1 -14.34 -23.13 11.23
C HIS A 1 -14.96 -22.77 9.88
N LYS A 2 -15.35 -23.72 9.01
CA LYS A 2 -15.93 -23.42 7.67
C LYS A 2 -17.15 -22.47 7.69
N ASN A 3 -18.07 -22.64 8.63
CA ASN A 3 -19.27 -21.78 8.74
C ASN A 3 -18.94 -20.32 9.06
N ILE A 4 -17.88 -20.06 9.84
CA ILE A 4 -17.45 -18.69 10.17
C ILE A 4 -16.90 -18.01 8.92
N LEU A 5 -15.99 -18.69 8.20
CA LEU A 5 -15.41 -18.14 6.97
C LEU A 5 -16.46 -17.87 5.90
N MET A 6 -17.43 -18.77 5.74
CA MET A 6 -18.57 -18.53 4.83
C MET A 6 -19.34 -17.27 5.23
N ASN A 7 -19.75 -17.14 6.50
CA ASN A 7 -20.49 -15.98 6.96
C ASN A 7 -19.70 -14.68 6.82
N VAL A 8 -18.40 -14.69 7.12
CA VAL A 8 -17.53 -13.52 6.93
C VAL A 8 -17.43 -13.17 5.45
N SER A 9 -17.20 -14.15 4.56
CA SER A 9 -17.08 -13.90 3.12
C SER A 9 -18.33 -13.26 2.51
N LEU A 10 -19.52 -13.63 2.99
CA LEU A 10 -20.79 -13.11 2.46
C LEU A 10 -21.14 -11.74 3.03
N ASN A 11 -20.80 -11.46 4.30
CA ASN A 11 -21.27 -10.27 5.00
C ASN A 11 -20.22 -9.16 5.15
N LEU A 12 -18.93 -9.48 5.04
CA LEU A 12 -17.87 -8.48 5.09
C LEU A 12 -18.05 -7.50 3.93
N ARG A 13 -17.92 -6.19 4.19
CA ARG A 13 -17.92 -5.17 3.14
C ARG A 13 -16.51 -4.67 2.89
N ALA A 14 -15.86 -4.24 3.96
CA ALA A 14 -14.48 -3.78 3.94
C ALA A 14 -13.84 -3.97 5.31
N ILE A 15 -12.50 -3.98 5.33
CA ILE A 15 -11.68 -3.83 6.53
C ILE A 15 -10.86 -2.56 6.32
N ILE A 16 -10.87 -1.69 7.32
CA ILE A 16 -10.03 -0.49 7.36
C ILE A 16 -9.09 -0.65 8.55
N SER A 17 -7.80 -0.68 8.27
CA SER A 17 -6.74 -0.82 9.27
C SER A 17 -5.93 0.47 9.31
N GLN A 18 -5.63 0.96 10.50
CA GLN A 18 -4.86 2.20 10.68
C GLN A 18 -3.58 1.96 11.48
N ARG A 19 -2.49 2.62 11.07
CA ARG A 19 -1.21 2.67 11.77
C ARG A 19 -0.80 4.13 11.90
N LEU A 20 -0.57 4.59 13.12
CA LEU A 20 -0.09 5.96 13.34
C LEU A 20 1.41 6.04 13.07
N VAL A 21 1.77 6.97 12.20
CA VAL A 21 3.15 7.33 11.86
C VAL A 21 3.43 8.77 12.28
N THR A 22 4.69 9.08 12.56
CA THR A 22 5.10 10.43 12.94
C THR A 22 5.37 11.25 11.67
N GLY A 23 4.61 12.32 11.50
CA GLY A 23 4.81 13.31 10.44
C GLY A 23 6.06 14.16 10.66
N LYS A 24 6.52 14.84 9.60
CA LYS A 24 7.66 15.76 9.67
C LYS A 24 7.42 16.92 10.63
N ASP A 25 6.16 17.28 10.87
CA ASP A 25 5.75 18.30 11.84
C ASP A 25 5.67 17.76 13.30
N GLY A 26 6.07 16.51 13.53
CA GLY A 26 6.02 15.83 14.82
C GLY A 26 4.62 15.34 15.22
N LYS A 27 3.58 15.61 14.42
CA LYS A 27 2.22 15.14 14.70
C LYS A 27 2.02 13.72 14.17
N ARG A 28 0.99 13.03 14.67
CA ARG A 28 0.64 11.70 14.18
C ARG A 28 -0.26 11.79 12.96
N LEU A 29 0.08 11.03 11.93
CA LEU A 29 -0.71 10.86 10.72
C LEU A 29 -1.15 9.39 10.60
N PRO A 30 -2.34 9.11 10.07
CA PRO A 30 -2.77 7.75 9.81
C PRO A 30 -2.23 7.25 8.47
N ALA A 31 -1.43 6.19 8.49
CA ALA A 31 -1.28 5.30 7.33
C ALA A 31 -2.45 4.30 7.36
N ILE A 32 -3.19 4.19 6.26
CA ILE A 32 -4.45 3.45 6.18
C ILE A 32 -4.33 2.33 5.15
N GLU A 33 -4.69 1.11 5.53
CA GLU A 33 -4.96 0.00 4.62
C GLU A 33 -6.46 -0.20 4.50
N ILE A 34 -6.94 -0.42 3.27
CA ILE A 34 -8.34 -0.65 2.96
C ILE A 34 -8.45 -1.93 2.12
N LEU A 35 -9.02 -2.97 2.71
CA LEU A 35 -9.38 -4.20 2.02
C LEU A 35 -10.88 -4.17 1.73
N LEU A 36 -11.26 -4.19 0.45
CA LEU A 36 -12.66 -4.31 0.01
C LEU A 36 -13.00 -5.78 -0.26
N ASN A 37 -14.22 -6.21 0.09
CA ASN A 37 -14.68 -7.58 -0.15
C ASN A 37 -15.09 -7.81 -1.62
N THR A 38 -14.12 -7.72 -2.53
CA THR A 38 -14.28 -8.03 -3.95
C THR A 38 -14.58 -9.52 -4.17
N PRO A 39 -15.05 -9.94 -5.36
CA PRO A 39 -15.28 -11.35 -5.65
C PRO A 39 -14.05 -12.25 -5.37
N MET A 40 -12.84 -11.78 -5.70
CA MET A 40 -11.60 -12.50 -5.43
C MET A 40 -11.33 -12.63 -3.92
N ILE A 41 -11.43 -11.54 -3.15
CA ILE A 41 -11.23 -11.56 -1.71
C ILE A 41 -12.25 -12.46 -1.02
N ARG A 42 -13.53 -12.38 -1.42
CA ARG A 42 -14.60 -13.25 -0.92
C ARG A 42 -14.26 -14.72 -1.09
N ASP A 43 -13.77 -15.07 -2.26
CA ASP A 43 -13.40 -16.44 -2.62
C ASP A 43 -12.19 -16.94 -1.82
N LEU A 44 -11.19 -16.09 -1.61
CA LEU A 44 -10.05 -16.36 -0.73
C LEU A 44 -10.49 -16.57 0.74
N ILE A 45 -11.40 -15.74 1.27
CA ILE A 45 -11.96 -15.93 2.63
C ILE A 45 -12.65 -17.31 2.71
N ARG A 46 -13.49 -17.63 1.73
CA ARG A 46 -14.27 -18.88 1.70
C ARG A 46 -13.38 -20.12 1.67
N ARG A 47 -12.25 -20.08 0.96
CA ARG A 47 -11.25 -21.16 0.92
C ARG A 47 -10.30 -21.17 2.11
N GLY A 48 -10.31 -20.14 2.95
CA GLY A 48 -9.35 -19.98 4.06
C GLY A 48 -7.95 -19.58 3.61
N GLN A 49 -7.78 -19.13 2.36
CA GLN A 49 -6.50 -18.70 1.78
C GLN A 49 -6.21 -17.23 2.10
N ILE A 50 -6.18 -16.90 3.38
CA ILE A 50 -6.03 -15.51 3.85
C ILE A 50 -4.65 -14.94 3.50
N HIS A 51 -3.62 -15.79 3.44
CA HIS A 51 -2.26 -15.39 3.10
C HIS A 51 -2.12 -14.81 1.67
N GLU A 52 -3.00 -15.19 0.75
CA GLU A 52 -3.00 -14.70 -0.64
C GLU A 52 -3.69 -13.32 -0.77
N MET A 53 -4.37 -12.84 0.27
CA MET A 53 -5.13 -11.58 0.21
C MET A 53 -4.23 -10.37 -0.01
N LYS A 54 -3.00 -10.38 0.53
CA LYS A 54 -2.07 -9.26 0.36
C LYS A 54 -1.70 -9.06 -1.11
N GLU A 55 -1.31 -10.14 -1.78
CA GLU A 55 -1.01 -10.12 -3.21
C GLU A 55 -2.26 -9.80 -4.06
N ALA A 56 -3.44 -10.24 -3.62
CA ALA A 56 -4.70 -9.88 -4.26
C ALA A 56 -4.99 -8.37 -4.13
N MET A 57 -4.69 -7.76 -2.99
CA MET A 57 -4.81 -6.31 -2.79
C MET A 57 -3.82 -5.53 -3.65
N ASP A 58 -2.55 -5.94 -3.67
CA ASP A 58 -1.50 -5.24 -4.42
C ASP A 58 -1.78 -5.18 -5.92
N ARG A 59 -2.45 -6.19 -6.48
CA ARG A 59 -2.85 -6.26 -7.89
C ARG A 59 -4.25 -5.71 -8.18
N SER A 60 -5.02 -5.37 -7.15
CA SER A 60 -6.40 -4.97 -7.32
C SER A 60 -6.51 -3.60 -7.98
N LEU A 61 -7.44 -3.48 -8.92
CA LEU A 61 -7.85 -2.21 -9.52
C LEU A 61 -9.12 -1.63 -8.85
N ALA A 62 -9.58 -2.24 -7.75
CA ALA A 62 -10.77 -1.79 -7.05
C ALA A 62 -10.52 -0.40 -6.44
N ASP A 63 -11.30 0.58 -6.87
CA ASP A 63 -11.19 1.94 -6.35
C ASP A 63 -11.38 1.97 -4.83
N GLY A 64 -10.50 2.69 -4.15
CA GLY A 64 -10.42 2.76 -2.69
C GLY A 64 -9.74 1.56 -2.00
N MET A 65 -9.35 0.49 -2.69
CA MET A 65 -8.49 -0.55 -2.11
C MET A 65 -7.05 -0.07 -2.07
N GLN A 66 -6.38 -0.21 -0.93
CA GLN A 66 -4.97 0.14 -0.78
C GLN A 66 -4.30 -0.69 0.31
N THR A 67 -3.03 -1.06 0.12
CA THR A 67 -2.21 -1.72 1.14
C THR A 67 -1.49 -0.69 2.03
N PHE A 68 -1.02 -1.11 3.20
CA PHE A 68 -0.22 -0.23 4.07
C PHE A 68 1.00 0.36 3.36
N ASP A 69 1.75 -0.45 2.61
CA ASP A 69 2.95 -0.01 1.91
C ASP A 69 2.61 1.03 0.82
N GLN A 70 1.45 0.92 0.18
CA GLN A 70 0.95 1.94 -0.76
C GLN A 70 0.60 3.25 -0.03
N SER A 71 -0.08 3.18 1.12
CA SER A 71 -0.40 4.36 1.92
C SER A 71 0.85 5.08 2.44
N LEU A 72 1.84 4.33 2.94
CA LEU A 72 3.13 4.88 3.40
C LEU A 72 3.92 5.51 2.25
N PHE A 73 3.94 4.86 1.08
CA PHE A 73 4.55 5.42 -0.12
C PHE A 73 3.94 6.78 -0.49
N SER A 74 2.61 6.89 -0.48
CA SER A 74 1.92 8.15 -0.78
C SER A 74 2.24 9.23 0.26
N LEU A 75 2.18 8.92 1.56
CA LEU A 75 2.53 9.86 2.63
C LEU A 75 3.98 10.36 2.49
N TYR A 76 4.91 9.49 2.09
CA TYR A 76 6.30 9.87 1.81
C TYR A 76 6.39 10.78 0.58
N LYS A 77 5.77 10.38 -0.55
CA LYS A 77 5.78 11.17 -1.80
C LYS A 77 5.13 12.54 -1.65
N GLU A 78 4.13 12.67 -0.79
CA GLU A 78 3.50 13.94 -0.42
C GLU A 78 4.35 14.78 0.56
N GLY A 79 5.52 14.28 0.99
CA GLY A 79 6.42 14.97 1.91
C GLY A 79 5.92 15.03 3.35
N LYS A 80 4.92 14.22 3.73
CA LYS A 80 4.29 14.27 5.06
C LYS A 80 5.08 13.51 6.13
N ILE A 81 5.82 12.48 5.74
CA ILE A 81 6.65 11.65 6.64
C ILE A 81 8.07 11.53 6.09
N GLU A 82 9.03 11.24 6.96
CA GLU A 82 10.40 10.93 6.55
C GLU A 82 10.51 9.53 5.96
N LEU A 83 11.50 9.32 5.08
CA LEU A 83 11.78 8.01 4.47
C LEU A 83 11.98 6.93 5.54
N GLU A 84 12.77 7.22 6.56
CA GLU A 84 13.05 6.29 7.66
C GLU A 84 11.78 5.90 8.40
N GLU A 85 10.83 6.83 8.59
CA GLU A 85 9.55 6.50 9.22
C GLU A 85 8.69 5.60 8.32
N ALA A 86 8.66 5.89 7.02
CA ALA A 86 7.95 5.04 6.05
C ALA A 86 8.51 3.61 6.06
N LEU A 87 9.84 3.45 6.00
CA LEU A 87 10.52 2.16 5.99
C LEU A 87 10.38 1.38 7.30
N ARG A 88 10.48 2.07 8.44
CA ARG A 88 10.30 1.48 9.78
C ARG A 88 8.88 0.95 9.99
N LYS A 89 7.89 1.62 9.39
CA LYS A 89 6.47 1.29 9.53
C LYS A 89 5.95 0.46 8.37
N ALA A 90 6.77 0.07 7.40
CA ALA A 90 6.38 -0.78 6.28
C ALA A 90 6.14 -2.22 6.74
N ASP A 91 5.26 -2.93 6.04
CA ASP A 91 5.16 -4.38 6.19
C ASP A 91 6.29 -5.09 5.42
N SER A 92 6.72 -4.54 4.28
CA SER A 92 7.92 -4.94 3.56
C SER A 92 8.86 -3.75 3.39
N ARG A 93 9.85 -3.65 4.27
CA ARG A 93 10.87 -2.58 4.22
C ARG A 93 11.56 -2.54 2.86
N ASP A 94 12.03 -3.69 2.37
CA ASP A 94 12.80 -3.75 1.13
C ASP A 94 11.91 -3.50 -0.10
N GLY A 95 10.66 -4.00 -0.07
CA GLY A 95 9.68 -3.74 -1.13
C GLY A 95 9.33 -2.26 -1.25
N LEU A 96 9.07 -1.60 -0.11
CA LEU A 96 8.80 -0.17 -0.09
C LEU A 96 10.02 0.66 -0.52
N ALA A 97 11.22 0.31 -0.03
CA ALA A 97 12.46 0.98 -0.42
C ALA A 97 12.70 0.89 -1.94
N LEU A 98 12.51 -0.29 -2.53
CA LEU A 98 12.63 -0.48 -3.97
C LEU A 98 11.61 0.38 -4.73
N LYS A 99 10.35 0.39 -4.30
CA LYS A 99 9.29 1.20 -4.91
C LYS A 99 9.61 2.70 -4.85
N ILE A 100 10.11 3.20 -3.72
CA ILE A 100 10.54 4.59 -3.56
C ILE A 100 11.66 4.93 -4.54
N ARG A 101 12.73 4.12 -4.57
CA ARG A 101 13.86 4.33 -5.49
C ARG A 101 13.44 4.34 -6.95
N LEU A 102 12.60 3.39 -7.37
CA LEU A 102 12.09 3.34 -8.75
C LEU A 102 11.25 4.56 -9.11
N SER A 103 10.52 5.12 -8.14
CA SER A 103 9.70 6.32 -8.35
C SER A 103 10.50 7.63 -8.29
N GLU A 104 11.71 7.62 -7.73
CA GLU A 104 12.64 8.76 -7.76
C GLU A 104 13.57 8.71 -8.98
N GLY A 105 13.97 7.51 -9.41
CA GLY A 105 14.79 7.32 -10.61
C GLY A 105 14.05 7.52 -11.94
N GLY A 106 12.72 7.66 -11.92
CA GLY A 106 11.91 7.95 -13.11
C GLY A 106 11.81 9.43 -13.49
N SER A 107 12.48 10.33 -12.75
CA SER A 107 12.51 11.78 -13.04
C SER A 107 13.83 12.27 -13.65
N GLU A 108 14.76 11.38 -13.96
CA GLU A 108 15.94 11.72 -14.78
C GLU A 108 15.67 11.30 -16.23
N ASP A 109 14.88 12.10 -16.96
CA ASP A 109 15.02 12.18 -18.42
C ASP A 109 16.38 12.82 -18.70
N HIS A 110 17.44 12.01 -18.57
CA HIS A 110 18.74 12.32 -19.15
C HIS A 110 18.55 12.20 -20.67
N ASP A 111 18.17 13.29 -21.33
CA ASP A 111 18.30 13.40 -22.78
C ASP A 111 19.81 13.41 -23.11
N PRO A 112 20.38 12.31 -23.61
CA PRO A 112 21.82 12.25 -23.89
C PRO A 112 22.22 13.13 -25.08
N TYR A 113 21.26 13.82 -25.72
CA TYR A 113 21.47 14.73 -26.83
C TYR A 113 21.24 16.20 -26.46
N PHE A 114 20.91 16.52 -25.20
CA PHE A 114 20.74 17.90 -24.76
C PHE A 114 22.09 18.51 -24.32
N ASP A 115 22.79 19.20 -25.23
CA ASP A 115 24.08 19.87 -24.92
C ASP A 115 23.96 21.32 -24.43
N GLY A 116 22.75 21.86 -24.36
CA GLY A 116 22.49 23.19 -23.77
C GLY A 116 23.05 24.39 -24.55
N THR A 117 23.46 24.24 -25.82
CA THR A 117 23.92 25.37 -26.64
C THR A 117 22.81 25.95 -27.53
N TYR A 118 22.06 26.93 -27.02
CA TYR A 118 21.39 27.98 -27.81
C TYR A 118 21.35 29.29 -27.04
#